data_AF-A0A7V0Z903-F1
#
_entry.id   AF-A0A7V0Z903-F1
#
_cell.length_a   1.000
_cell.length_b   1.000
_cell.length_c   1.000
_cell.angle_alpha   90.00
_cell.angle_beta   90.00
_cell.angle_gamma   90.00
#
_symmetry.space_group_name_H-M   'P 1'
#
loop_
_entity.id
_entity.type
_entity.pdbx_description
1 polymer ?
#
loop_
_entity_poly.entity_id
_entity_poly.type
_entity_poly.pdbx_seq_one_letter_code
_entity_poly.pdbx_strand_id
1 'polypeptide(L)'
;MRNTLATLAALSFLLLVSGLYGAIPDVESIDYAHPRKYLAFPDSLGDRVAILGKAGRLKGESDLSTIRNVLAWMDQNLKCDETKAYRWRNYDDVMREKAYGGCADQAIVCGVLLKGAGVPAVWVKSMDVSWIWDFKKARPFKSWSGHVFLEVFVQGKWSLLDPGAKTLYQNYSPKMRILPGQRFAYHKGNDPKDMIMSLQWKEWKRQTETYFREMDETLLPVDEKGGTALVAQAYVIGNSPYYQAMTKMAVESGLRVVKSFNGEYDKYLPQAQGHVLLIETHKGKPILPGDVLERYYPKALTGISFPSKRIRIKDTSIVFIEFSEQLQGISEIENKEK
;
A
#
# COMPACT_ATOMS: atom_id res chain seq x y z
N MET A 1 61.20 -20.65 -51.88
CA MET A 1 59.74 -20.47 -51.99
C MET A 1 59.18 -20.12 -50.62
N ARG A 2 58.44 -19.01 -50.55
CA ARG A 2 57.71 -18.46 -49.40
C ARG A 2 56.95 -19.52 -48.58
N ASN A 3 56.95 -19.37 -47.25
CA ASN A 3 55.72 -19.24 -46.45
C ASN A 3 56.03 -18.85 -45.00
N THR A 4 55.77 -17.59 -44.68
CA THR A 4 55.69 -16.98 -43.36
C THR A 4 54.31 -17.23 -42.75
N LEU A 5 54.23 -17.95 -41.62
CA LEU A 5 53.02 -18.04 -40.80
C LEU A 5 53.08 -16.97 -39.71
N ALA A 6 52.33 -15.89 -39.91
CA ALA A 6 52.07 -14.87 -38.91
C ALA A 6 51.00 -15.39 -37.94
N THR A 7 51.33 -15.42 -36.65
CA THR A 7 50.39 -15.79 -35.58
C THR A 7 49.68 -14.52 -35.15
N LEU A 8 48.42 -14.35 -35.55
CA LEU A 8 47.55 -13.26 -35.08
C LEU A 8 47.06 -13.58 -33.66
N ALA A 9 47.55 -12.83 -32.68
CA ALA A 9 46.97 -12.77 -31.35
C ALA A 9 45.65 -11.97 -31.41
N ALA A 10 44.53 -12.67 -31.31
CA ALA A 10 43.23 -12.04 -31.08
C ALA A 10 43.13 -11.65 -29.59
N LEU A 11 43.52 -10.41 -29.29
CA LEU A 11 43.29 -9.80 -27.99
C LEU A 11 41.81 -9.39 -27.90
N SER A 12 40.96 -10.28 -27.38
CA SER A 12 39.56 -9.96 -27.08
C SER A 12 39.48 -8.98 -25.93
N PHE A 13 39.34 -7.70 -26.25
CA PHE A 13 39.00 -6.64 -25.31
C PHE A 13 37.56 -6.87 -24.83
N LEU A 14 37.39 -7.56 -23.69
CA LEU A 14 36.17 -7.55 -22.91
C LEU A 14 36.00 -6.13 -22.35
N LEU A 15 35.32 -5.28 -23.12
CA LEU A 15 34.70 -4.07 -22.61
C LEU A 15 33.67 -4.50 -21.56
N LEU A 16 34.10 -4.51 -20.30
CA LEU A 16 33.19 -4.43 -19.15
C LEU A 16 32.41 -3.13 -19.34
N VAL A 17 31.23 -3.25 -19.93
CA VAL A 17 30.18 -2.24 -19.83
C VAL A 17 29.78 -2.25 -18.36
N SER A 18 30.53 -1.51 -17.54
CA SER A 18 30.08 -1.03 -16.24
C SER A 18 28.99 0.00 -16.48
N GLY A 19 27.87 -0.48 -17.03
CA GLY A 19 26.62 0.24 -16.99
C GLY A 19 26.36 0.57 -15.53
N LEU A 20 25.93 1.80 -15.28
CA LEU A 20 25.43 2.31 -14.01
C LEU A 20 24.21 1.50 -13.54
N TYR A 21 24.42 0.22 -13.22
CA TYR A 21 23.47 -0.59 -12.50
C TYR A 21 23.49 -0.05 -11.07
N GLY A 22 22.49 0.74 -10.72
CA GLY A 22 22.30 1.14 -9.33
C GLY A 22 22.25 -0.09 -8.43
N ALA A 23 22.63 0.10 -7.16
CA ALA A 23 22.84 -0.99 -6.21
C ALA A 23 21.64 -1.95 -6.21
N ILE A 24 21.92 -3.25 -6.32
CA ILE A 24 20.90 -4.29 -6.22
C ILE A 24 20.28 -4.17 -4.82
N PRO A 25 18.94 -4.11 -4.69
CA PRO A 25 18.30 -4.03 -3.38
C PRO A 25 18.72 -5.16 -2.46
N ASP A 26 19.27 -4.78 -1.30
CA ASP A 26 19.75 -5.72 -0.29
C ASP A 26 19.39 -5.22 1.12
N VAL A 27 18.84 -6.09 1.95
CA VAL A 27 18.51 -5.79 3.36
C VAL A 27 19.58 -6.30 4.34
N GLU A 28 20.48 -7.16 3.89
CA GLU A 28 21.56 -7.75 4.69
C GLU A 28 22.88 -6.97 4.55
N SER A 29 22.90 -5.93 3.72
CA SER A 29 24.06 -5.06 3.47
C SER A 29 24.52 -4.25 4.70
N ILE A 30 23.77 -4.30 5.80
CA ILE A 30 23.99 -3.48 6.99
C ILE A 30 24.77 -4.24 8.06
N ASP A 31 25.94 -3.71 8.41
CA ASP A 31 26.78 -4.14 9.52
C ASP A 31 26.23 -3.61 10.86
N TYR A 32 25.19 -4.26 11.35
CA TYR A 32 24.54 -3.90 12.61
C TYR A 32 25.46 -3.97 13.84
N ALA A 33 26.60 -4.67 13.76
CA ALA A 33 27.58 -4.76 14.85
C ALA A 33 28.42 -3.49 15.00
N HIS A 34 28.53 -2.66 13.95
CA HIS A 34 29.35 -1.45 13.96
C HIS A 34 28.51 -0.19 13.66
N PRO A 35 27.56 0.19 14.54
CA PRO A 35 26.61 1.25 14.27
C PRO A 35 27.28 2.59 13.95
N ARG A 36 28.45 2.89 14.54
CA ARG A 36 29.19 4.13 14.26
C ARG A 36 29.60 4.30 12.79
N LYS A 37 29.68 3.23 11.99
CA LYS A 37 29.91 3.34 10.53
C LYS A 37 28.80 4.14 9.83
N TYR A 38 27.59 4.10 10.36
CA TYR A 38 26.42 4.79 9.83
C TYR A 38 26.29 6.25 10.31
N LEU A 39 27.33 6.78 10.95
CA LEU A 39 27.54 8.22 11.10
C LEU A 39 28.24 8.86 9.89
N ALA A 40 28.69 8.04 8.93
CA ALA A 40 29.28 8.53 7.70
C ALA A 40 28.28 9.40 6.90
N PHE A 41 28.82 10.47 6.31
CA PHE A 41 28.11 11.45 5.48
C PHE A 41 28.57 11.33 4.02
N PRO A 42 27.84 10.57 3.19
CA PRO A 42 27.98 10.65 1.75
C PRO A 42 27.72 12.10 1.26
N ASP A 43 28.48 12.54 0.26
CA ASP A 43 28.36 13.89 -0.31
C ASP A 43 26.98 14.16 -0.92
N SER A 44 26.28 13.09 -1.32
CA SER A 44 24.90 13.15 -1.82
C SER A 44 23.92 13.73 -0.80
N LEU A 45 24.21 13.66 0.50
CA LEU A 45 23.30 14.07 1.56
C LEU A 45 23.22 15.60 1.71
N GLY A 46 24.23 16.35 1.30
CA GLY A 46 24.29 17.81 1.38
C GLY A 46 25.52 18.36 2.10
N ASP A 47 25.54 19.67 2.35
CA ASP A 47 26.66 20.37 2.97
C ASP A 47 26.85 19.92 4.43
N ARG A 48 27.96 19.21 4.65
CA ARG A 48 28.28 18.62 5.95
C ARG A 48 28.39 19.66 7.07
N VAL A 49 28.94 20.84 6.79
CA VAL A 49 29.14 21.89 7.82
C VAL A 49 27.80 22.46 8.24
N ALA A 50 26.93 22.78 7.27
CA ALA A 50 25.58 23.26 7.53
C ALA A 50 24.75 22.23 8.30
N ILE A 51 24.81 20.96 7.90
CA ILE A 51 24.14 19.85 8.57
C ILE A 51 24.60 19.75 10.04
N LEU A 52 25.90 19.68 10.29
CA LEU A 52 26.44 19.55 11.66
C LEU A 52 26.07 20.77 12.52
N GLY A 53 26.15 21.98 11.97
CA GLY A 53 25.76 23.20 12.66
C GLY A 53 24.27 23.27 12.99
N LYS A 54 23.39 22.65 12.18
CA LYS A 54 21.98 22.54 12.50
C LYS A 54 21.70 21.42 13.50
N ALA A 55 22.25 20.23 13.27
CA ALA A 55 22.06 19.06 14.10
C ALA A 55 22.57 19.29 15.54
N GLY A 56 23.71 19.98 15.70
CA GLY A 56 24.24 20.32 17.02
C GLY A 56 23.29 21.16 17.88
N ARG A 57 22.46 22.02 17.26
CA ARG A 57 21.42 22.81 17.97
C ARG A 57 20.19 22.01 18.34
N LEU A 58 19.97 20.88 17.66
CA LEU A 58 18.84 19.98 17.91
C LEU A 58 19.21 18.81 18.83
N LYS A 59 20.52 18.58 19.04
CA LYS A 59 21.03 17.54 19.93
C LYS A 59 20.54 17.79 21.36
N GLY A 60 19.88 16.78 21.92
CA GLY A 60 19.48 16.76 23.32
C GLY A 60 20.47 16.00 24.19
N GLU A 61 20.17 15.89 25.48
CA GLU A 61 20.96 15.14 26.47
C GLU A 61 20.96 13.62 26.22
N SER A 62 19.95 13.12 25.51
CA SER A 62 19.79 11.72 25.10
C SER A 62 19.43 11.59 23.61
N ASP A 63 19.63 10.40 23.04
CA ASP A 63 19.20 10.07 21.67
C ASP A 63 17.69 10.28 21.49
N LEU A 64 16.89 9.88 22.49
CA LEU A 64 15.43 10.05 22.45
C LEU A 64 15.00 11.52 22.48
N SER A 65 15.67 12.36 23.27
CA SER A 65 15.42 13.81 23.21
C SER A 65 15.87 14.41 21.87
N THR A 66 16.97 13.92 21.31
CA THR A 66 17.45 14.36 19.99
C THR A 66 16.43 14.04 18.89
N ILE A 67 15.89 12.81 18.87
CA ILE A 67 14.82 12.42 17.93
C ILE A 67 13.60 13.33 18.07
N ARG A 68 13.14 13.57 19.31
CA ARG A 68 12.00 14.46 19.56
C ARG A 68 12.26 15.88 19.07
N ASN A 69 13.44 16.44 19.35
CA ASN A 69 13.84 17.78 18.92
C ASN A 69 13.89 17.89 17.38
N VAL A 70 14.46 16.88 16.70
CA VAL A 70 14.53 16.86 15.23
C VAL A 70 13.14 16.82 14.62
N LEU A 71 12.27 15.91 15.07
CA LEU A 71 10.91 15.79 14.55
C LEU A 71 10.08 17.06 14.80
N ALA A 72 10.14 17.61 16.03
CA ALA A 72 9.45 18.85 16.36
C ALA A 72 9.95 20.04 15.53
N TRP A 73 11.26 20.12 15.29
CA TRP A 73 11.83 21.15 14.42
C TRP A 73 11.34 21.00 12.98
N MET A 74 11.31 19.77 12.44
CA MET A 74 10.81 19.51 11.08
C MET A 74 9.35 19.97 10.92
N ASP A 75 8.47 19.65 11.88
CA ASP A 75 7.06 20.08 11.87
C ASP A 75 6.90 21.60 11.83
N GLN A 76 7.72 22.30 12.60
CA GLN A 76 7.64 23.75 12.74
C GLN A 76 8.20 24.49 11.53
N ASN A 77 9.12 23.87 10.78
CA ASN A 77 9.94 24.56 9.79
C ASN A 77 9.77 24.07 8.36
N LEU A 78 9.16 22.90 8.15
CA LEU A 78 8.95 22.32 6.83
C LEU A 78 7.46 22.12 6.55
N LYS A 79 7.04 22.47 5.33
CA LYS A 79 5.67 22.23 4.86
C LYS A 79 5.62 21.06 3.88
N CYS A 80 4.50 20.36 3.83
CA CYS A 80 4.26 19.38 2.77
C CYS A 80 3.98 20.13 1.46
N ASP A 81 4.66 19.75 0.38
CA ASP A 81 4.41 20.19 -0.98
C ASP A 81 4.63 19.01 -1.94
N GLU A 82 3.55 18.27 -2.19
CA GLU A 82 3.55 17.04 -3.01
C GLU A 82 4.01 17.28 -4.45
N THR A 83 3.96 18.53 -4.95
CA THR A 83 4.47 18.87 -6.30
C THR A 83 5.98 18.67 -6.43
N LYS A 84 6.68 18.62 -5.29
CA LYS A 84 8.13 18.38 -5.20
C LYS A 84 8.48 16.91 -5.02
N ALA A 85 7.49 16.02 -5.00
CA ALA A 85 7.73 14.58 -4.99
C ALA A 85 8.48 14.13 -6.27
N TYR A 86 9.13 12.97 -6.20
CA TYR A 86 9.61 12.24 -7.39
C TYR A 86 10.78 12.85 -8.18
N ARG A 87 11.44 13.88 -7.62
CA ARG A 87 12.71 14.42 -8.12
C ARG A 87 13.77 14.36 -7.03
N TRP A 88 15.01 13.99 -7.40
CA TRP A 88 16.13 13.92 -6.47
C TRP A 88 16.31 15.27 -5.76
N ARG A 89 16.34 15.20 -4.44
CA ARG A 89 16.59 16.31 -3.53
C ARG A 89 17.36 15.77 -2.33
N ASN A 90 18.38 16.50 -1.92
CA ASN A 90 19.14 16.20 -0.71
C ASN A 90 18.64 17.06 0.46
N TYR A 91 19.36 17.04 1.58
CA TYR A 91 19.04 17.88 2.74
C TYR A 91 18.99 19.37 2.36
N ASP A 92 20.00 19.89 1.68
CA ASP A 92 20.12 21.33 1.36
C ASP A 92 18.95 21.82 0.51
N ASP A 93 18.50 21.00 -0.44
CA ASP A 93 17.35 21.32 -1.27
C ASP A 93 16.06 21.49 -0.45
N VAL A 94 15.79 20.55 0.47
CA VAL A 94 14.62 20.61 1.34
C VAL A 94 14.72 21.80 2.29
N MET A 95 15.90 22.10 2.81
CA MET A 95 16.13 23.23 3.70
C MET A 95 15.95 24.58 3.01
N ARG A 96 16.48 24.73 1.79
CA ARG A 96 16.36 25.94 0.97
C ARG A 96 14.90 26.23 0.63
N GLU A 97 14.15 25.18 0.30
CA GLU A 97 12.75 25.27 -0.11
C GLU A 97 11.77 25.30 1.07
N LYS A 98 12.23 24.91 2.27
CA LYS A 98 11.41 24.75 3.49
C LYS A 98 10.20 23.83 3.27
N ALA A 99 10.36 22.82 2.40
CA ALA A 99 9.27 21.93 2.02
C ALA A 99 9.73 20.52 1.66
N TYR A 100 9.04 19.52 2.23
CA TYR A 100 9.19 18.11 1.87
C TYR A 100 8.09 17.70 0.89
N GLY A 101 8.39 16.79 -0.03
CA GLY A 101 7.45 16.34 -1.07
C GLY A 101 6.84 14.97 -0.79
N GLY A 102 7.45 14.18 0.08
CA GLY A 102 6.90 12.92 0.56
C GLY A 102 7.78 12.26 1.61
N CYS A 103 7.49 11.00 1.90
CA CYS A 103 8.19 10.22 2.93
C CYS A 103 9.70 10.14 2.73
N ALA A 104 10.18 10.11 1.48
CA ALA A 104 11.61 10.08 1.18
C ALA A 104 12.35 11.34 1.65
N ASP A 105 11.80 12.53 1.40
CA ASP A 105 12.40 13.79 1.88
C ASP A 105 12.38 13.89 3.40
N GLN A 106 11.27 13.50 4.03
CA GLN A 106 11.16 13.47 5.49
C GLN A 106 12.22 12.54 6.10
N ALA A 107 12.38 11.34 5.53
CA ALA A 107 13.40 10.39 5.97
C ALA A 107 14.82 10.91 5.73
N ILE A 108 15.09 11.58 4.60
CA ILE A 108 16.39 12.22 4.33
C ILE A 108 16.70 13.26 5.39
N VAL A 109 15.82 14.25 5.60
CA VAL A 109 16.07 15.34 6.57
C VAL A 109 16.24 14.78 7.97
N CYS A 110 15.35 13.89 8.40
CA CYS A 110 15.42 13.29 9.73
C CYS A 110 16.72 12.50 9.92
N GLY A 111 17.04 11.59 8.99
CA GLY A 111 18.24 10.75 9.07
C GLY A 111 19.54 11.55 9.06
N VAL A 112 19.61 12.59 8.21
CA VAL A 112 20.77 13.49 8.12
C VAL A 112 20.99 14.27 9.43
N LEU A 113 19.93 14.83 10.00
CA LEU A 113 20.03 15.57 11.27
C LEU A 113 20.38 14.66 12.45
N LEU A 114 19.82 13.44 12.49
CA LEU A 114 20.16 12.45 13.51
C LEU A 114 21.63 12.04 13.44
N LYS A 115 22.13 11.71 12.24
CA LYS A 115 23.57 11.45 12.02
C LYS A 115 24.43 12.61 12.50
N GLY A 116 24.03 13.84 12.21
CA GLY A 116 24.78 15.03 12.56
C GLY A 116 24.83 15.28 14.07
N ALA A 117 23.80 14.84 14.79
CA ALA A 117 23.74 14.90 16.24
C ALA A 117 24.48 13.71 16.92
N GLY A 118 24.96 12.74 16.13
CA GLY A 118 25.69 11.57 16.61
C GLY A 118 24.84 10.32 16.81
N VAL A 119 23.61 10.29 16.29
CA VAL A 119 22.74 9.10 16.29
C VAL A 119 22.91 8.36 14.97
N PRO A 120 23.49 7.14 14.95
CA PRO A 120 23.61 6.37 13.71
C PRO A 120 22.26 6.07 13.08
N ALA A 121 22.17 6.24 11.76
CA ALA A 121 20.92 6.05 11.02
C ALA A 121 21.15 5.35 9.67
N VAL A 122 20.25 4.45 9.31
CA VAL A 122 20.17 3.72 8.04
C VAL A 122 18.80 3.93 7.45
N TRP A 123 18.70 4.15 6.14
CA TRP A 123 17.41 4.25 5.46
C TRP A 123 16.89 2.87 5.11
N VAL A 124 15.58 2.68 5.25
CA VAL A 124 14.88 1.43 4.89
C VAL A 124 13.81 1.74 3.87
N LYS A 125 13.98 1.17 2.68
CA LYS A 125 13.06 1.27 1.54
C LYS A 125 12.03 0.15 1.62
N SER A 126 10.75 0.49 1.51
CA SER A 126 9.66 -0.49 1.57
C SER A 126 8.58 -0.26 0.52
N MET A 127 7.84 -1.32 0.19
CA MET A 127 6.60 -1.26 -0.60
C MET A 127 5.45 -1.87 0.20
N ASP A 128 4.23 -1.40 -0.02
CA ASP A 128 3.05 -1.99 0.64
C ASP A 128 2.82 -3.42 0.14
N VAL A 129 2.58 -4.36 1.06
CA VAL A 129 2.33 -5.78 0.73
C VAL A 129 1.18 -5.94 -0.26
N SER A 130 0.11 -5.14 -0.10
CA SER A 130 -1.03 -5.15 -1.01
C SER A 130 -0.66 -4.70 -2.43
N TRP A 131 0.22 -3.69 -2.56
CA TRP A 131 0.73 -3.26 -3.86
C TRP A 131 1.58 -4.36 -4.50
N ILE A 132 2.42 -5.04 -3.73
CA ILE A 132 3.24 -6.14 -4.24
C ILE A 132 2.35 -7.26 -4.77
N TRP A 133 1.31 -7.65 -4.04
CA TRP A 133 0.35 -8.65 -4.52
C TRP A 133 -0.38 -8.20 -5.78
N ASP A 134 -0.86 -6.97 -5.83
CA ASP A 134 -1.52 -6.44 -7.02
C ASP A 134 -0.58 -6.45 -8.23
N PHE A 135 0.69 -6.05 -8.04
CA PHE A 135 1.73 -6.13 -9.08
C PHE A 135 1.99 -7.57 -9.54
N LYS A 136 2.25 -8.50 -8.61
CA LYS A 136 2.59 -9.89 -8.95
C LYS A 136 1.43 -10.66 -9.59
N LYS A 137 0.19 -10.35 -9.21
CA LYS A 137 -1.03 -10.97 -9.78
C LYS A 137 -1.61 -10.19 -10.97
N ALA A 138 -0.87 -9.21 -11.49
CA ALA A 138 -1.29 -8.35 -12.61
C ALA A 138 -2.67 -7.70 -12.38
N ARG A 139 -3.01 -7.39 -11.13
CA ARG A 139 -4.23 -6.66 -10.77
C ARG A 139 -4.00 -5.17 -11.01
N PRO A 140 -5.06 -4.41 -11.36
CA PRO A 140 -4.95 -2.97 -11.53
C PRO A 140 -4.62 -2.29 -10.20
N PHE A 141 -3.67 -1.36 -10.22
CA PHE A 141 -3.35 -0.47 -9.11
C PHE A 141 -3.28 0.99 -9.60
N LYS A 142 -3.68 1.93 -8.74
CA LYS A 142 -3.78 3.36 -9.11
C LYS A 142 -2.44 4.08 -9.06
N SER A 143 -1.58 3.71 -8.11
CA SER A 143 -0.30 4.34 -7.85
C SER A 143 0.68 3.34 -7.27
N TRP A 144 1.95 3.72 -7.26
CA TRP A 144 2.98 3.00 -6.55
C TRP A 144 2.90 3.33 -5.07
N SER A 145 2.83 2.30 -4.22
CA SER A 145 2.58 2.48 -2.78
C SER A 145 3.68 1.87 -1.94
N GLY A 146 4.32 2.70 -1.12
CA GLY A 146 5.42 2.30 -0.25
C GLY A 146 5.76 3.40 0.75
N HIS A 147 6.80 3.15 1.55
CA HIS A 147 7.24 4.10 2.59
C HIS A 147 8.74 4.01 2.82
N VAL A 148 9.30 5.05 3.43
CA VAL A 148 10.70 5.07 3.84
C VAL A 148 10.76 5.22 5.35
N PHE A 149 11.43 4.27 6.00
CA PHE A 149 11.72 4.32 7.43
C PHE A 149 13.20 4.61 7.66
N LEU A 150 13.54 4.86 8.92
CA LEU A 150 14.92 4.88 9.39
C LEU A 150 15.12 3.77 10.41
N GLU A 151 16.23 3.05 10.33
CA GLU A 151 16.77 2.31 11.47
C GLU A 151 17.74 3.21 12.20
N VAL A 152 17.54 3.40 13.51
CA VAL A 152 18.37 4.27 14.34
C VAL A 152 18.95 3.48 15.50
N PHE A 153 20.24 3.68 15.77
CA PHE A 153 20.89 3.05 16.92
C PHE A 153 20.76 3.95 18.14
N VAL A 154 19.88 3.57 19.07
CA VAL A 154 19.55 4.35 20.27
C VAL A 154 19.61 3.46 21.50
N GLN A 155 20.19 3.97 22.58
CA GLN A 155 20.28 3.23 23.86
C GLN A 155 20.86 1.81 23.71
N GLY A 156 21.87 1.65 22.84
CA GLY A 156 22.54 0.37 22.63
C GLY A 156 21.81 -0.63 21.72
N LYS A 157 20.70 -0.24 21.09
CA LYS A 157 19.94 -1.12 20.17
C LYS A 157 19.46 -0.42 18.91
N TRP A 158 19.31 -1.18 17.84
CA TRP A 158 18.64 -0.72 16.62
C TRP A 158 17.13 -0.67 16.84
N SER A 159 16.52 0.47 16.54
CA SER A 159 15.08 0.71 16.59
C SER A 159 14.60 1.21 15.24
N LEU A 160 13.36 0.94 14.87
CA LEU A 160 12.76 1.48 13.65
C LEU A 160 12.08 2.80 13.97
N LEU A 161 12.39 3.84 13.23
CA LEU A 161 11.78 5.17 13.31
C LEU A 161 10.97 5.41 12.04
N ASP A 162 9.71 5.79 12.23
CA ASP A 162 8.87 6.37 11.18
C ASP A 162 8.82 7.89 11.39
N PRO A 163 9.56 8.70 10.60
CA PRO A 163 9.54 10.15 10.75
C PRO A 163 8.17 10.77 10.44
N GLY A 164 7.42 10.19 9.49
CA GLY A 164 6.11 10.69 9.09
C GLY A 164 5.05 10.45 10.18
N ALA A 165 5.08 9.27 10.80
CA ALA A 165 4.20 8.93 11.91
C ALA A 165 4.74 9.37 13.30
N LYS A 166 5.95 9.95 13.35
CA LYS A 166 6.65 10.38 14.58
C LYS A 166 6.71 9.28 15.64
N THR A 167 6.90 8.04 15.19
CA THR A 167 6.81 6.85 16.04
C THR A 167 8.11 6.08 16.01
N LEU A 168 8.63 5.74 17.20
CA LEU A 168 9.83 4.92 17.37
C LEU A 168 9.42 3.54 17.90
N TYR A 169 9.67 2.50 17.10
CA TYR A 169 9.42 1.11 17.43
C TYR A 169 10.67 0.48 18.05
N GLN A 170 10.68 0.42 19.37
CA GLN A 170 11.84 -0.06 20.16
C GLN A 170 11.96 -1.58 20.26
N ASN A 171 10.90 -2.32 19.92
CA ASN A 171 10.87 -3.79 19.86
C ASN A 171 11.01 -4.28 18.41
N TYR A 172 11.78 -3.54 17.63
CA TYR A 172 12.10 -3.85 16.24
C TYR A 172 13.27 -4.83 16.16
N SER A 173 13.22 -5.77 15.23
CA SER A 173 14.38 -6.57 14.83
C SER A 173 14.80 -6.18 13.43
N PRO A 174 16.10 -5.90 13.17
CA PRO A 174 16.61 -5.65 11.83
C PRO A 174 16.31 -6.75 10.80
N LYS A 175 16.05 -7.99 11.25
CA LYS A 175 15.66 -9.10 10.37
C LYS A 175 14.19 -9.04 9.92
N MET A 176 13.36 -8.19 10.53
CA MET A 176 11.95 -8.07 10.16
C MET A 176 11.83 -7.46 8.75
N ARG A 177 11.15 -8.21 7.88
CA ARG A 177 10.80 -7.75 6.52
C ARG A 177 9.44 -7.06 6.47
N ILE A 178 8.53 -7.39 7.38
CA ILE A 178 7.22 -6.73 7.48
C ILE A 178 7.27 -5.65 8.55
N LEU A 179 7.13 -4.41 8.08
CA LEU A 179 7.16 -3.20 8.87
C LEU A 179 5.73 -2.67 9.11
N PRO A 180 5.55 -1.72 10.05
CA PRO A 180 4.25 -1.14 10.36
C PRO A 180 3.46 -0.69 9.11
N GLY A 181 2.17 -1.03 9.11
CA GLY A 181 1.28 -0.77 7.97
C GLY A 181 1.37 -1.82 6.85
N GLN A 182 1.79 -3.05 7.15
CA GLN A 182 1.95 -4.14 6.17
C GLN A 182 2.91 -3.74 5.04
N ARG A 183 4.10 -3.24 5.40
CA ARG A 183 5.10 -2.77 4.43
C ARG A 183 6.28 -3.71 4.37
N PHE A 184 6.61 -4.19 3.18
CA PHE A 184 7.71 -5.09 2.95
C PHE A 184 9.01 -4.30 2.70
N ALA A 185 9.97 -4.41 3.63
CA ALA A 185 11.31 -3.86 3.47
C ALA A 185 12.09 -4.66 2.41
N TYR A 186 12.73 -3.98 1.46
CA TYR A 186 13.47 -4.64 0.38
C TYR A 186 14.83 -4.03 0.05
N HIS A 187 15.17 -2.87 0.60
CA HIS A 187 16.51 -2.30 0.49
C HIS A 187 16.84 -1.52 1.75
N LYS A 188 18.07 -1.64 2.24
CA LYS A 188 18.63 -0.82 3.30
C LYS A 188 19.96 -0.22 2.89
N GLY A 189 20.29 0.96 3.40
CA GLY A 189 21.55 1.60 3.03
C GLY A 189 21.82 2.92 3.73
N ASN A 190 23.06 3.39 3.55
CA ASN A 190 23.59 4.60 4.17
C ASN A 190 23.44 5.86 3.29
N ASP A 191 23.10 5.68 2.01
CA ASP A 191 22.92 6.74 1.03
C ASP A 191 21.60 6.54 0.24
N PRO A 192 20.58 7.38 0.48
CA PRO A 192 19.32 7.37 -0.26
C PRO A 192 19.46 7.52 -1.79
N LYS A 193 20.51 8.21 -2.26
CA LYS A 193 20.77 8.39 -3.69
C LYS A 193 21.22 7.08 -4.34
N ASP A 194 22.17 6.41 -3.72
CA ASP A 194 22.70 5.13 -4.19
C ASP A 194 21.67 4.01 -4.05
N MET A 195 20.83 4.08 -3.01
CA MET A 195 19.70 3.18 -2.81
C MET A 195 18.58 3.34 -3.85
N ILE A 196 18.63 4.41 -4.65
CA ILE A 196 17.60 4.81 -5.60
C ILE A 196 16.24 4.90 -4.89
N MET A 197 15.97 6.00 -4.19
CA MET A 197 14.68 6.26 -3.54
C MET A 197 13.62 6.77 -4.55
N SER A 198 12.37 6.93 -4.11
CA SER A 198 11.26 7.41 -4.97
C SER A 198 11.51 8.79 -5.60
N LEU A 199 12.43 9.58 -5.03
CA LEU A 199 12.93 10.82 -5.61
C LEU A 199 13.67 10.62 -6.94
N GLN A 200 14.13 9.41 -7.25
CA GLN A 200 14.69 9.03 -8.54
C GLN A 200 13.65 8.25 -9.37
N TRP A 201 12.44 8.82 -9.51
CA TRP A 201 11.20 8.12 -9.91
C TRP A 201 11.29 7.07 -11.01
N LYS A 202 11.88 7.41 -12.17
CA LYS A 202 11.96 6.48 -13.30
C LYS A 202 12.83 5.27 -12.95
N GLU A 203 13.98 5.52 -12.35
CA GLU A 203 14.94 4.49 -11.98
C GLU A 203 14.46 3.68 -10.77
N TRP A 204 13.81 4.33 -9.82
CA TRP A 204 13.15 3.69 -8.69
C TRP A 204 12.11 2.69 -9.13
N LYS A 205 11.21 3.06 -10.05
CA LYS A 205 10.19 2.14 -10.59
C LYS A 205 10.84 0.95 -11.29
N ARG A 206 11.83 1.19 -12.14
CA ARG A 206 12.56 0.14 -12.87
C ARG A 206 13.21 -0.87 -11.91
N GLN A 207 13.94 -0.38 -10.90
CA GLN A 207 14.58 -1.24 -9.89
C GLN A 207 13.53 -2.02 -9.07
N THR A 208 12.44 -1.35 -8.68
CA THR A 208 11.35 -1.94 -7.89
C THR A 208 10.62 -3.03 -8.67
N GLU A 209 10.26 -2.77 -9.93
CA GLU A 209 9.68 -3.75 -10.86
C GLU A 209 10.57 -4.98 -11.03
N THR A 210 11.87 -4.76 -11.26
CA THR A 210 12.84 -5.85 -11.46
C THR A 210 12.90 -6.72 -10.20
N TYR A 211 13.09 -6.10 -9.03
CA TYR A 211 13.16 -6.81 -7.76
C TYR A 211 11.88 -7.61 -7.48
N PHE A 212 10.69 -7.00 -7.54
CA PHE A 212 9.45 -7.70 -7.16
C PHE A 212 8.96 -8.71 -8.20
N ARG A 213 9.42 -8.61 -9.45
CA ARG A 213 9.18 -9.65 -10.45
C ARG A 213 9.89 -10.95 -10.08
N GLU A 214 11.14 -10.85 -9.65
CA GLU A 214 12.01 -11.99 -9.30
C GLU A 214 11.84 -12.47 -7.84
N MET A 215 11.34 -11.60 -6.96
CA MET A 215 11.18 -11.92 -5.53
C MET A 215 10.27 -13.13 -5.28
N ASP A 216 10.70 -14.01 -4.38
CA ASP A 216 9.90 -15.13 -3.87
C ASP A 216 8.64 -14.64 -3.12
N GLU A 217 7.48 -15.14 -3.54
CA GLU A 217 6.17 -14.85 -2.91
C GLU A 217 6.05 -15.40 -1.49
N THR A 218 6.82 -16.44 -1.12
CA THR A 218 6.74 -17.03 0.23
C THR A 218 7.21 -16.09 1.34
N LEU A 219 7.92 -15.01 0.96
CA LEU A 219 8.35 -13.94 1.86
C LEU A 219 7.20 -12.97 2.23
N LEU A 220 6.08 -13.02 1.51
CA LEU A 220 4.94 -12.14 1.74
C LEU A 220 3.93 -12.76 2.71
N PRO A 221 3.24 -11.92 3.51
CA PRO A 221 2.00 -12.31 4.15
C PRO A 221 0.97 -12.77 3.12
N VAL A 222 -0.05 -13.49 3.59
CA VAL A 222 -1.14 -14.02 2.76
C VAL A 222 -1.77 -12.96 1.84
N ASP A 223 -2.08 -13.35 0.61
CA ASP A 223 -2.88 -12.54 -0.33
C ASP A 223 -4.35 -12.56 0.06
N GLU A 224 -4.76 -11.68 0.96
CA GLU A 224 -6.15 -11.61 1.43
C GLU A 224 -7.15 -11.37 0.28
N LYS A 225 -6.77 -10.63 -0.77
CA LYS A 225 -7.63 -10.37 -1.94
C LYS A 225 -7.77 -11.59 -2.85
N GLY A 226 -6.79 -12.49 -2.83
CA GLY A 226 -6.83 -13.77 -3.55
C GLY A 226 -7.62 -14.85 -2.82
N GLY A 227 -8.07 -14.59 -1.58
CA GLY A 227 -8.84 -15.52 -0.78
C GLY A 227 -10.18 -15.87 -1.44
N THR A 228 -10.54 -17.16 -1.41
CA THR A 228 -11.87 -17.62 -1.80
C THR A 228 -12.75 -17.70 -0.55
N ALA A 229 -13.84 -16.93 -0.52
CA ALA A 229 -14.80 -17.04 0.57
C ALA A 229 -15.55 -18.38 0.47
N LEU A 230 -15.50 -19.18 1.54
CA LEU A 230 -16.24 -20.45 1.62
C LEU A 230 -17.72 -20.27 2.00
N VAL A 231 -18.03 -19.16 2.66
CA VAL A 231 -19.41 -18.79 2.95
C VAL A 231 -20.07 -18.27 1.68
N ALA A 232 -21.27 -18.78 1.38
CA ALA A 232 -22.06 -18.28 0.26
C ALA A 232 -22.33 -16.78 0.46
N GLN A 233 -22.07 -16.01 -0.59
CA GLN A 233 -22.19 -14.56 -0.58
C GLN A 233 -23.57 -14.12 -1.03
N ALA A 234 -24.05 -13.02 -0.46
CA ALA A 234 -25.33 -12.42 -0.80
C ALA A 234 -25.18 -10.96 -1.22
N TYR A 235 -25.92 -10.58 -2.26
CA TYR A 235 -26.13 -9.22 -2.71
C TYR A 235 -27.60 -8.88 -2.49
N VAL A 236 -27.88 -7.70 -1.96
CA VAL A 236 -29.22 -7.30 -1.53
C VAL A 236 -29.67 -6.07 -2.31
N ILE A 237 -30.82 -6.17 -2.98
CA ILE A 237 -31.45 -5.07 -3.70
C ILE A 237 -32.75 -4.71 -3.00
N GLY A 238 -32.69 -3.66 -2.17
CA GLY A 238 -33.82 -3.20 -1.37
C GLY A 238 -33.74 -1.71 -1.04
N ASN A 239 -34.89 -1.08 -0.85
CA ASN A 239 -35.04 0.22 -0.25
C ASN A 239 -35.07 0.10 1.28
N SER A 240 -34.85 1.22 1.99
CA SER A 240 -35.07 1.27 3.43
C SER A 240 -36.58 1.22 3.73
N PRO A 241 -37.04 0.48 4.74
CA PRO A 241 -36.27 -0.32 5.72
C PRO A 241 -36.09 -1.81 5.34
N TYR A 242 -36.51 -2.21 4.14
CA TYR A 242 -36.56 -3.61 3.71
C TYR A 242 -35.18 -4.24 3.51
N TYR A 243 -34.19 -3.48 3.03
CA TYR A 243 -32.84 -4.04 2.84
C TYR A 243 -32.20 -4.47 4.17
N GLN A 244 -32.50 -3.80 5.28
CA GLN A 244 -32.03 -4.20 6.61
C GLN A 244 -32.64 -5.54 7.01
N ALA A 245 -33.94 -5.74 6.78
CA ALA A 245 -34.62 -7.00 7.03
C ALA A 245 -34.05 -8.13 6.16
N MET A 246 -33.87 -7.91 4.86
CA MET A 246 -33.27 -8.90 3.96
C MET A 246 -31.82 -9.21 4.31
N THR A 247 -31.04 -8.21 4.75
CA THR A 247 -29.66 -8.40 5.23
C THR A 247 -29.64 -9.32 6.44
N LYS A 248 -30.54 -9.09 7.40
CA LYS A 248 -30.70 -9.95 8.57
C LYS A 248 -31.09 -11.38 8.17
N MET A 249 -32.09 -11.54 7.29
CA MET A 249 -32.51 -12.86 6.78
C MET A 249 -31.37 -13.61 6.08
N ALA A 250 -30.53 -12.91 5.31
CA ALA A 250 -29.37 -13.49 4.65
C ALA A 250 -28.36 -14.03 5.67
N VAL A 251 -28.03 -13.23 6.69
CA VAL A 251 -27.11 -13.62 7.77
C VAL A 251 -27.65 -14.81 8.57
N GLU A 252 -28.94 -14.79 8.92
CA GLU A 252 -29.61 -15.89 9.62
C GLU A 252 -29.63 -17.18 8.78
N SER A 253 -29.59 -17.06 7.45
CA SER A 253 -29.48 -18.20 6.52
C SER A 253 -28.04 -18.65 6.28
N GLY A 254 -27.06 -18.13 7.03
CA GLY A 254 -25.64 -18.45 6.89
C GLY A 254 -24.96 -17.80 5.68
N LEU A 255 -25.55 -16.75 5.10
CA LEU A 255 -24.95 -16.00 4.00
C LEU A 255 -24.15 -14.80 4.53
N ARG A 256 -23.04 -14.47 3.86
CA ARG A 256 -22.35 -13.20 4.08
C ARG A 256 -22.87 -12.17 3.10
N VAL A 257 -23.51 -11.11 3.59
CA VAL A 257 -23.94 -9.99 2.76
C VAL A 257 -22.71 -9.17 2.35
N VAL A 258 -22.40 -9.16 1.06
CA VAL A 258 -21.28 -8.42 0.47
C VAL A 258 -21.64 -6.97 0.22
N LYS A 259 -22.86 -6.74 -0.31
CA LYS A 259 -23.32 -5.40 -0.67
C LYS A 259 -24.86 -5.32 -0.64
N SER A 260 -25.36 -4.21 -0.11
CA SER A 260 -26.73 -3.74 -0.34
C SER A 260 -26.72 -2.53 -1.27
N PHE A 261 -27.64 -2.46 -2.24
CA PHE A 261 -27.73 -1.38 -3.22
C PHE A 261 -29.13 -1.29 -3.85
N ASN A 262 -29.60 -0.09 -4.17
CA ASN A 262 -30.85 0.16 -4.90
C ASN A 262 -30.63 1.11 -6.11
N GLY A 263 -29.39 1.16 -6.59
CA GLY A 263 -28.92 1.97 -7.70
C GLY A 263 -27.52 1.53 -8.13
N GLU A 264 -26.90 2.26 -9.08
CA GLU A 264 -25.62 1.88 -9.71
C GLU A 264 -25.62 0.41 -10.22
N TYR A 265 -26.74 -0.04 -10.79
CA TYR A 265 -26.96 -1.45 -11.14
C TYR A 265 -25.88 -2.01 -12.07
N ASP A 266 -25.43 -1.22 -13.04
CA ASP A 266 -24.39 -1.64 -13.99
C ASP A 266 -23.03 -1.92 -13.32
N LYS A 267 -22.79 -1.41 -12.11
CA LYS A 267 -21.58 -1.67 -11.33
C LYS A 267 -21.71 -2.91 -10.46
N TYR A 268 -22.85 -3.12 -9.83
CA TYR A 268 -23.01 -4.15 -8.78
C TYR A 268 -23.67 -5.44 -9.28
N LEU A 269 -24.53 -5.40 -10.30
CA LEU A 269 -25.14 -6.62 -10.85
C LEU A 269 -24.11 -7.59 -11.46
N PRO A 270 -23.06 -7.13 -12.19
CA PRO A 270 -21.98 -8.02 -12.63
C PRO A 270 -21.24 -8.68 -11.46
N GLN A 271 -21.07 -7.97 -10.34
CA GLN A 271 -20.38 -8.49 -9.15
C GLN A 271 -21.21 -9.54 -8.41
N ALA A 272 -22.54 -9.53 -8.58
CA ALA A 272 -23.43 -10.49 -7.94
C ALA A 272 -23.54 -11.83 -8.70
N GLN A 273 -22.94 -11.95 -9.89
CA GLN A 273 -22.96 -13.20 -10.66
C GLN A 273 -22.21 -14.31 -9.91
N GLY A 274 -22.82 -15.49 -9.84
CA GLY A 274 -22.31 -16.64 -9.06
C GLY A 274 -22.63 -16.61 -7.57
N HIS A 275 -23.42 -15.63 -7.12
CA HIS A 275 -23.80 -15.47 -5.72
C HIS A 275 -25.32 -15.54 -5.50
N VAL A 276 -25.76 -15.33 -4.27
CA VAL A 276 -27.18 -15.17 -3.94
C VAL A 276 -27.58 -13.70 -4.15
N LEU A 277 -28.59 -13.44 -4.96
CA LEU A 277 -29.13 -12.10 -5.19
C LEU A 277 -30.53 -11.99 -4.58
N LEU A 278 -30.67 -11.25 -3.48
CA LEU A 278 -31.95 -10.99 -2.84
C LEU A 278 -32.55 -9.71 -3.44
N ILE A 279 -33.79 -9.77 -3.92
CA ILE A 279 -34.47 -8.65 -4.57
C ILE A 279 -35.80 -8.40 -3.85
N GLU A 280 -35.98 -7.20 -3.33
CA GLU A 280 -37.25 -6.74 -2.80
C GLU A 280 -38.34 -6.71 -3.88
N THR A 281 -39.50 -7.25 -3.55
CA THR A 281 -40.70 -7.16 -4.38
C THR A 281 -41.89 -6.60 -3.59
N HIS A 282 -42.77 -5.89 -4.31
CA HIS A 282 -44.05 -5.41 -3.81
C HIS A 282 -45.18 -5.83 -4.75
N LYS A 283 -46.15 -6.58 -4.25
CA LYS A 283 -47.28 -7.14 -5.02
C LYS A 283 -46.78 -7.89 -6.25
N GLY A 284 -45.68 -8.63 -6.07
CA GLY A 284 -45.01 -9.36 -7.12
C GLY A 284 -44.28 -8.53 -8.17
N LYS A 285 -43.96 -7.26 -7.89
CA LYS A 285 -43.12 -6.45 -8.78
C LYS A 285 -41.78 -6.19 -8.11
N PRO A 286 -40.65 -6.56 -8.73
CA PRO A 286 -39.33 -6.22 -8.19
C PRO A 286 -39.12 -4.71 -8.22
N ILE A 287 -38.43 -4.19 -7.21
CA ILE A 287 -38.01 -2.77 -7.20
C ILE A 287 -36.93 -2.49 -8.24
N LEU A 288 -36.16 -3.52 -8.61
CA LEU A 288 -35.19 -3.47 -9.69
C LEU A 288 -35.94 -3.45 -11.04
N PRO A 289 -35.70 -2.46 -11.93
CA PRO A 289 -36.31 -2.44 -13.24
C PRO A 289 -36.06 -3.75 -14.00
N GLY A 290 -37.13 -4.32 -14.55
CA GLY A 290 -37.08 -5.66 -15.13
C GLY A 290 -36.15 -5.77 -16.34
N ASP A 291 -36.08 -4.72 -17.16
CA ASP A 291 -35.15 -4.62 -18.29
C ASP A 291 -33.69 -4.60 -17.85
N VAL A 292 -33.39 -3.96 -16.72
CA VAL A 292 -32.05 -3.96 -16.11
C VAL A 292 -31.72 -5.36 -15.59
N LEU A 293 -32.65 -6.02 -14.89
CA LEU A 293 -32.42 -7.37 -14.38
C LEU A 293 -32.17 -8.36 -15.54
N GLU A 294 -33.01 -8.34 -16.56
CA GLU A 294 -32.94 -9.22 -17.74
C GLU A 294 -31.66 -9.01 -18.56
N ARG A 295 -31.10 -7.80 -18.57
CA ARG A 295 -29.80 -7.51 -19.23
C ARG A 295 -28.66 -8.34 -18.64
N TYR A 296 -28.63 -8.50 -17.32
CA TYR A 296 -27.56 -9.21 -16.61
C TYR A 296 -27.90 -10.67 -16.31
N TYR A 297 -29.19 -10.98 -16.20
CA TYR A 297 -29.73 -12.29 -15.88
C TYR A 297 -30.86 -12.65 -16.85
N PRO A 298 -30.54 -13.06 -18.09
CA PRO A 298 -31.55 -13.37 -19.09
C PRO A 298 -32.50 -14.48 -18.60
N LYS A 299 -33.79 -14.25 -18.80
CA LYS A 299 -34.93 -15.05 -18.35
C LYS A 299 -35.20 -14.97 -16.83
N ALA A 300 -34.66 -13.99 -16.13
CA ALA A 300 -34.91 -13.80 -14.70
C ALA A 300 -36.38 -13.57 -14.35
N LEU A 301 -37.17 -13.02 -15.28
CA LEU A 301 -38.60 -12.78 -15.11
C LEU A 301 -39.45 -13.85 -15.79
N THR A 302 -38.85 -14.75 -16.58
CA THR A 302 -39.58 -15.78 -17.32
C THR A 302 -39.99 -16.90 -16.37
N GLY A 303 -41.30 -17.11 -16.22
CA GLY A 303 -41.83 -18.17 -15.37
C GLY A 303 -41.88 -17.83 -13.87
N ILE A 304 -41.73 -16.55 -13.50
CA ILE A 304 -42.11 -16.12 -12.14
C ILE A 304 -43.63 -16.21 -12.02
N SER A 305 -44.12 -17.31 -11.45
CA SER A 305 -45.49 -17.38 -10.93
C SER A 305 -45.42 -17.04 -9.46
N PHE A 306 -45.86 -15.84 -9.05
CA PHE A 306 -45.97 -15.55 -7.62
C PHE A 306 -46.81 -16.63 -6.95
N PRO A 307 -46.30 -17.31 -5.90
CA PRO A 307 -45.23 -16.85 -5.01
C PRO A 307 -43.84 -17.52 -5.19
N SER A 308 -43.43 -17.98 -6.39
CA SER A 308 -42.12 -18.62 -6.61
C SER A 308 -40.96 -17.66 -6.24
N LYS A 309 -40.43 -17.83 -5.03
CA LYS A 309 -39.48 -16.89 -4.41
C LYS A 309 -38.04 -17.05 -4.87
N ARG A 310 -37.70 -18.08 -5.64
CA ARG A 310 -36.31 -18.38 -5.98
C ARG A 310 -36.19 -18.95 -7.39
N ILE A 311 -35.22 -18.43 -8.14
CA ILE A 311 -34.80 -18.98 -9.43
C ILE A 311 -33.27 -19.12 -9.44
N ARG A 312 -32.77 -19.95 -10.36
CA ARG A 312 -31.34 -20.12 -10.57
C ARG A 312 -31.01 -19.83 -12.02
N ILE A 313 -30.09 -18.90 -12.23
CA ILE A 313 -29.55 -18.55 -13.56
C ILE A 313 -28.06 -18.81 -13.51
N LYS A 314 -27.64 -19.84 -14.25
CA LYS A 314 -26.27 -20.39 -14.18
C LYS A 314 -25.93 -20.76 -12.72
N ASP A 315 -24.92 -20.12 -12.17
CA ASP A 315 -24.42 -20.22 -10.81
C ASP A 315 -25.07 -19.23 -9.83
N THR A 316 -25.85 -18.26 -10.34
CA THR A 316 -26.52 -17.25 -9.51
C THR A 316 -27.86 -17.75 -9.00
N SER A 317 -28.13 -17.62 -7.70
CA SER A 317 -29.45 -17.88 -7.11
C SER A 317 -30.15 -16.56 -6.82
N ILE A 318 -31.22 -16.24 -7.54
CA ILE A 318 -31.99 -15.02 -7.35
C ILE A 318 -33.19 -15.34 -6.47
N VAL A 319 -33.39 -14.57 -5.40
CA VAL A 319 -34.47 -14.73 -4.44
C VAL A 319 -35.31 -13.45 -4.39
N PHE A 320 -36.56 -13.55 -4.77
CA PHE A 320 -37.53 -12.46 -4.69
C PHE A 320 -38.22 -12.48 -3.32
N ILE A 321 -38.10 -11.39 -2.57
CA ILE A 321 -38.60 -11.25 -1.20
C ILE A 321 -39.73 -10.22 -1.19
N GLU A 322 -40.95 -10.73 -0.94
CA GLU A 322 -42.18 -9.95 -0.97
C GLU A 322 -42.46 -9.25 0.37
N PHE A 323 -42.79 -7.96 0.31
CA PHE A 323 -43.08 -7.13 1.48
C PHE A 323 -44.45 -6.42 1.46
N SER A 324 -45.37 -6.81 0.55
CA SER A 324 -46.65 -6.12 0.30
C SER A 324 -47.57 -5.83 1.49
N GLU A 325 -47.36 -6.44 2.66
CA GLU A 325 -48.25 -6.30 3.83
C GLU A 325 -47.51 -6.10 5.18
N GLN A 326 -46.19 -6.21 5.24
CA GLN A 326 -45.48 -6.42 6.51
C GLN A 326 -45.00 -5.14 7.24
N LEU A 327 -45.08 -3.95 6.64
CA LEU A 327 -44.52 -2.73 7.24
C LEU A 327 -45.44 -1.50 7.33
N GLN A 328 -46.72 -1.59 6.92
CA GLN A 328 -47.69 -0.51 7.15
C GLN A 328 -47.91 -0.20 8.64
N GLY A 329 -47.67 -1.15 9.55
CA GLY A 329 -47.81 -0.95 10.99
C GLY A 329 -46.68 -0.17 11.66
N ILE A 330 -45.50 -0.02 11.04
CA ILE A 330 -44.36 0.69 11.67
C ILE A 330 -44.38 2.19 11.37
N SER A 331 -44.84 2.59 10.18
CA SER A 331 -45.01 4.02 9.84
C SER A 331 -46.13 4.71 10.64
N GLU A 332 -47.08 3.95 11.20
CA GLU A 332 -48.13 4.50 12.08
C GLU A 332 -47.65 4.70 13.53
N ILE A 333 -46.58 4.01 13.96
CA ILE A 333 -46.01 4.16 15.29
C ILE A 333 -45.07 5.37 15.32
N GLU A 334 -44.23 5.58 14.30
CA GLU A 334 -43.34 6.75 14.23
C GLU A 334 -44.07 8.08 14.00
N ASN A 335 -45.27 8.07 13.41
CA ASN A 335 -46.11 9.27 13.27
C ASN A 335 -46.98 9.57 14.50
N LYS A 336 -47.01 8.68 15.51
CA LYS A 336 -47.69 8.94 16.79
C LYS A 336 -46.75 9.46 17.88
N GLU A 337 -45.44 9.46 17.63
CA GLU A 337 -44.41 9.95 18.57
C GLU A 337 -43.76 11.28 18.14
N LYS A 338 -44.40 12.02 17.21
CA LYS A 338 -44.11 13.44 16.91
C LYS A 338 -45.31 14.31 17.27
#